data_AF-A0A2R4W1M3-F1
#
_entry.id   AF-A0A2R4W1M3-F1
#
_cell.length_a   1.000
_cell.length_b   1.000
_cell.length_c   1.000
_cell.angle_alpha   90.00
_cell.angle_beta   90.00
_cell.angle_gamma   90.00
#
_symmetry.space_group_name_H-M   'P 1'
#
loop_
_entity.id
_entity.type
_entity.pdbx_description
1 polymer ?
#
loop_
_entity_poly.entity_id
_entity_poly.type
_entity_poly.pdbx_seq_one_letter_code
_entity_poly.pdbx_strand_id
1 'polypeptide(L)'
;MQKRVESGLVACFVNDGIIYQKKDMLRILSDLLFVKYEQYDSSGLKKTGEGRVFRVYNNTTNSSILMNGRIYLNVNSFEYLQIHTDPNTNTSYFELFTPDFSIRIYPLDTEDKEVQWQMDTISDKDLFEGEQEED
;
A
#
# COMPACT_ATOMS: atom_id res chain seq x y z
N MET A 1 9.95 35.97 29.76
CA MET A 1 9.86 35.01 28.63
C MET A 1 9.13 33.77 29.12
N GLN A 2 7.86 33.64 28.76
CA GLN A 2 7.04 32.50 29.16
C GLN A 2 7.32 31.36 28.18
N LYS A 3 7.97 30.29 28.65
CA LYS A 3 8.12 29.05 27.87
C LYS A 3 6.73 28.53 27.58
N ARG A 4 6.31 28.60 26.31
CA ARG A 4 5.12 27.90 25.83
C ARG A 4 5.41 26.41 26.03
N VAL A 5 4.65 25.76 26.89
CA VAL A 5 4.61 24.30 26.92
C VAL A 5 3.92 23.90 25.62
N GLU A 6 4.68 23.47 24.62
CA GLU A 6 4.12 22.81 23.45
C GLU A 6 3.42 21.55 23.96
N SER A 7 2.08 21.55 23.96
CA SER A 7 1.34 20.33 24.18
C SER A 7 1.65 19.41 22.99
N GLY A 8 2.58 18.47 23.20
CA GLY A 8 3.04 17.50 22.22
C GLY A 8 2.00 16.42 21.93
N LEU A 9 0.78 16.82 21.59
CA LEU A 9 -0.24 15.90 21.10
C LEU A 9 0.05 15.62 19.62
N VAL A 10 0.27 14.35 19.31
CA VAL A 10 0.34 13.87 17.93
C VAL A 10 -1.10 13.71 17.39
N ALA A 11 -1.28 13.82 16.09
CA ALA A 11 -2.58 13.64 15.45
C ALA A 11 -3.17 12.24 15.73
N CYS A 12 -4.48 12.20 15.97
CA CYS A 12 -5.26 10.98 16.09
C CYS A 12 -6.34 11.00 14.99
N PHE A 13 -6.37 9.95 14.16
CA PHE A 13 -7.33 9.82 13.08
C PHE A 13 -8.33 8.72 13.42
N VAL A 14 -9.62 8.96 13.17
CA VAL A 14 -10.69 7.97 13.32
C VAL A 14 -11.45 7.93 12.00
N ASN A 15 -11.40 6.79 11.33
CA ASN A 15 -12.04 6.45 10.05
C ASN A 15 -11.59 7.24 8.82
N ASP A 16 -11.41 8.55 8.94
CA ASP A 16 -11.11 9.45 7.83
C ASP A 16 -10.01 10.43 8.23
N GLY A 17 -9.18 10.82 7.26
CA GLY A 17 -8.11 11.78 7.52
C GLY A 17 -7.04 11.83 6.43
N ILE A 18 -6.22 12.87 6.49
CA ILE A 18 -5.10 13.07 5.57
C ILE A 18 -3.79 12.89 6.33
N ILE A 19 -2.92 12.04 5.81
CA ILE A 19 -1.62 11.69 6.38
C ILE A 19 -0.52 12.16 5.42
N TYR A 20 0.22 13.16 5.87
CA TYR A 20 1.40 13.69 5.17
C TYR A 20 2.70 13.00 5.60
N GLN A 21 2.75 12.52 6.85
CA GLN A 21 3.96 12.01 7.44
C GLN A 21 4.32 10.64 6.83
N LYS A 22 5.45 10.57 6.13
CA LYS A 22 5.89 9.35 5.42
C LYS A 22 6.05 8.12 6.30
N LYS A 23 6.41 8.31 7.57
CA LYS A 23 6.52 7.22 8.54
C LYS A 23 5.15 6.60 8.86
N ASP A 24 4.12 7.44 8.96
CA ASP A 24 2.75 6.97 9.26
C ASP A 24 2.12 6.33 8.03
N MET A 25 2.34 6.90 6.84
CA MET A 25 1.98 6.26 5.56
C MET A 25 2.63 4.88 5.44
N LEU A 26 3.93 4.78 5.74
CA LEU A 26 4.67 3.51 5.67
C LEU A 26 4.08 2.49 6.63
N ARG A 27 3.79 2.88 7.88
CA ARG A 27 3.20 2.00 8.87
C ARG A 27 1.86 1.43 8.38
N ILE A 28 0.93 2.29 7.98
CA ILE A 28 -0.42 1.88 7.57
C ILE A 28 -0.38 0.98 6.33
N LEU A 29 0.40 1.37 5.31
CA LEU A 29 0.47 0.62 4.07
C LEU A 29 1.22 -0.72 4.23
N SER A 30 2.15 -0.82 5.20
CA SER A 30 2.90 -2.07 5.45
C SER A 30 2.04 -3.16 6.07
N ASP A 31 0.95 -2.79 6.73
CA ASP A 31 0.01 -3.76 7.33
C ASP A 31 -0.95 -4.36 6.29
N LEU A 32 -0.89 -3.89 5.03
CA LEU A 32 -1.70 -4.42 3.95
C LEU A 32 -1.11 -5.70 3.38
N LEU A 33 -2.00 -6.63 3.03
CA LEU A 33 -1.65 -7.92 2.44
C LEU A 33 -2.15 -7.98 1.00
N PHE A 34 -3.39 -8.41 0.80
CA PHE A 34 -4.03 -8.40 -0.51
C PHE A 34 -4.90 -7.17 -0.66
N VAL A 35 -4.81 -6.55 -1.83
CA VAL A 35 -5.55 -5.34 -2.13
C VAL A 35 -6.09 -5.37 -3.55
N LYS A 36 -7.25 -4.76 -3.74
CA LYS A 36 -7.66 -4.24 -5.05
C LYS A 36 -7.15 -2.81 -5.18
N TYR A 37 -6.68 -2.43 -6.36
CA TYR A 37 -6.26 -1.07 -6.64
C TYR A 37 -6.95 -0.48 -7.87
N GLU A 38 -7.08 0.84 -7.88
CA GLU A 38 -7.66 1.62 -8.96
C GLU A 38 -6.82 2.89 -9.16
N GLN A 39 -6.34 3.12 -10.39
CA GLN A 39 -5.62 4.34 -10.75
C GLN A 39 -6.58 5.33 -11.41
N TYR A 40 -6.62 6.56 -10.90
CA TYR A 40 -7.43 7.66 -11.43
C TYR A 40 -6.55 8.81 -11.90
N ASP A 41 -6.90 9.44 -13.02
CA ASP A 41 -6.34 10.73 -13.42
C ASP A 41 -7.46 11.74 -13.73
N SER A 42 -7.12 12.89 -14.34
CA SER A 42 -8.08 13.95 -14.70
C SER A 42 -9.23 13.49 -15.61
N SER A 43 -9.08 12.37 -16.30
CA SER A 43 -10.09 11.79 -17.19
C SER A 43 -10.79 10.56 -16.60
N GLY A 44 -10.55 10.26 -15.31
CA GLY A 44 -11.24 9.23 -14.55
C GLY A 44 -10.44 7.95 -14.35
N LEU A 45 -11.14 6.82 -14.19
CA LEU A 45 -10.53 5.51 -13.93
C LEU A 45 -9.70 5.04 -15.14
N LYS A 46 -8.43 4.74 -14.91
CA LYS A 46 -7.50 4.28 -15.96
C LYS A 46 -7.15 2.82 -15.88
N LYS A 47 -6.87 2.33 -14.69
CA LYS A 47 -6.40 0.97 -14.47
C LYS A 47 -7.02 0.43 -13.20
N THR A 48 -7.28 -0.87 -13.21
CA THR A 48 -7.71 -1.61 -12.04
C THR A 48 -6.95 -2.93 -12.00
N GLY A 49 -6.80 -3.50 -10.80
CA GLY A 49 -6.20 -4.81 -10.62
C GLY A 49 -6.23 -5.23 -9.17
N GLU A 50 -5.71 -6.43 -8.93
CA GLU A 50 -5.51 -6.98 -7.60
C GLU A 50 -4.06 -7.40 -7.44
N GLY A 51 -3.56 -7.39 -6.21
CA GLY A 51 -2.21 -7.85 -5.93
C GLY A 51 -1.89 -7.90 -4.45
N ARG A 52 -0.75 -8.51 -4.15
CA ARG A 52 -0.17 -8.56 -2.82
C ARG A 52 0.80 -7.41 -2.62
N VAL A 53 0.67 -6.71 -1.51
CA VAL A 53 1.68 -5.77 -1.02
C VAL A 53 2.87 -6.59 -0.52
N PHE A 54 3.91 -6.65 -1.35
CA PHE A 54 5.15 -7.35 -1.02
C PHE A 54 6.05 -6.51 -0.13
N ARG A 55 6.10 -5.20 -0.39
CA ARG A 55 6.94 -4.30 0.37
C ARG A 55 6.43 -2.88 0.32
N VAL A 56 6.47 -2.22 1.47
CA VAL A 56 6.37 -0.78 1.56
C VAL A 56 7.68 -0.25 2.12
N TYR A 57 8.20 0.82 1.54
CA TYR A 57 9.47 1.40 1.94
C TYR A 57 9.46 2.91 1.77
N ASN A 58 10.41 3.56 2.44
CA ASN A 58 10.69 4.98 2.34
C ASN A 58 12.11 5.13 1.81
N ASN A 59 12.24 5.36 0.51
CA ASN A 59 13.53 5.44 -0.19
C ASN A 59 13.50 6.62 -1.17
N THR A 60 14.63 7.28 -1.42
CA THR A 60 14.67 8.48 -2.29
C THR A 60 14.90 8.17 -3.76
N THR A 61 15.26 6.93 -4.12
CA THR A 61 15.68 6.54 -5.47
C THR A 61 14.76 5.53 -6.15
N ASN A 62 14.07 4.69 -5.39
CA ASN A 62 13.30 3.57 -5.96
C ASN A 62 11.85 3.99 -6.28
N SER A 63 11.25 3.42 -7.33
CA SER A 63 9.86 3.73 -7.72
C SER A 63 8.84 2.79 -7.09
N SER A 64 7.61 3.27 -6.91
CA SER A 64 6.48 2.37 -6.65
C SER A 64 6.17 1.53 -7.90
N ILE A 65 5.94 0.23 -7.75
CA ILE A 65 5.69 -0.72 -8.83
C ILE A 65 4.47 -1.57 -8.48
N LEU A 66 3.46 -1.56 -9.35
CA LEU A 66 2.27 -2.41 -9.27
C LEU A 66 2.21 -3.23 -10.57
N MET A 67 2.65 -4.50 -10.53
CA MET A 67 2.74 -5.35 -11.74
C MET A 67 2.63 -6.83 -11.38
N ASN A 68 1.96 -7.62 -12.23
CA ASN A 68 1.88 -9.09 -12.10
C ASN A 68 1.42 -9.56 -10.71
N GLY A 69 0.43 -8.88 -10.13
CA GLY A 69 -0.09 -9.17 -8.79
C GLY A 69 0.89 -8.89 -7.65
N ARG A 70 2.03 -8.23 -7.92
CA ARG A 70 3.04 -7.85 -6.92
C ARG A 70 3.09 -6.34 -6.79
N ILE A 71 2.99 -5.85 -5.55
CA ILE A 71 2.92 -4.43 -5.23
C ILE A 71 4.10 -4.05 -4.32
N TYR A 72 4.91 -3.12 -4.82
CA TYR A 72 6.02 -2.49 -4.10
C TYR A 72 5.72 -1.01 -3.99
N LEU A 73 5.48 -0.49 -2.79
CA LEU A 73 5.14 0.91 -2.59
C LEU A 73 6.31 1.66 -1.99
N ASN A 74 6.69 2.75 -2.64
CA ASN A 74 7.52 3.78 -2.04
C ASN A 74 6.64 4.94 -1.57
N VAL A 75 6.62 5.22 -0.26
CA VAL A 75 5.82 6.33 0.28
C VAL A 75 6.29 7.70 -0.19
N ASN A 76 7.51 7.80 -0.74
CA ASN A 76 8.01 9.02 -1.38
C ASN A 76 7.50 9.22 -2.81
N SER A 77 6.82 8.23 -3.41
CA SER A 77 6.16 8.41 -4.72
C SER A 77 4.86 9.22 -4.63
N PHE A 78 4.36 9.47 -3.42
CA PHE A 78 3.07 10.11 -3.17
C PHE A 78 3.27 11.38 -2.34
N GLU A 79 2.41 12.38 -2.46
CA GLU A 79 2.45 13.59 -1.64
C GLU A 79 1.87 13.30 -0.25
N TYR A 80 0.70 12.69 -0.22
CA TYR A 80 -0.02 12.29 0.98
C TYR A 80 -0.90 11.07 0.73
N LEU A 81 -1.40 10.50 1.81
CA LEU A 81 -2.40 9.44 1.82
C LEU A 81 -3.67 10.00 2.46
N GLN A 82 -4.82 9.74 1.86
CA GLN A 82 -6.12 10.01 2.47
C GLN A 82 -6.81 8.70 2.83
N ILE A 83 -7.35 8.61 4.03
CA ILE A 83 -8.21 7.51 4.46
C ILE A 83 -9.65 7.94 4.20
N HIS A 84 -10.39 7.05 3.55
CA HIS A 84 -11.81 7.18 3.31
C HIS A 84 -12.52 5.99 3.93
N THR A 85 -13.67 6.23 4.55
CA THR A 85 -14.59 5.17 4.96
C THR A 85 -15.89 5.29 4.20
N ASP A 86 -16.30 4.20 3.54
CA ASP A 86 -17.62 4.16 2.91
C ASP A 86 -18.68 4.06 4.02
N PRO A 87 -19.60 5.04 4.13
CA PRO A 87 -20.60 5.06 5.19
C PRO A 87 -21.64 3.93 5.08
N ASN A 88 -21.79 3.30 3.91
CA ASN A 88 -22.78 2.25 3.69
C ASN A 88 -22.24 0.87 4.05
N THR A 89 -20.97 0.60 3.72
CA THR A 89 -20.32 -0.70 3.96
C THR A 89 -19.45 -0.70 5.21
N ASN A 90 -19.14 0.48 5.77
CA ASN A 90 -18.18 0.69 6.85
C ASN A 90 -16.79 0.11 6.53
N THR A 91 -16.44 0.02 5.24
CA THR A 91 -15.13 -0.42 4.77
C THR A 91 -14.27 0.78 4.44
N SER A 92 -13.04 0.79 4.94
CA SER A 92 -12.09 1.86 4.63
C SER A 92 -11.23 1.51 3.42
N TYR A 93 -10.86 2.54 2.66
CA TYR A 93 -9.86 2.46 1.60
C TYR A 93 -8.89 3.64 1.70
N PHE A 94 -7.73 3.49 1.07
CA PHE A 94 -6.69 4.49 1.07
C PHE A 94 -6.56 5.10 -0.32
N GLU A 95 -6.50 6.42 -0.43
CA GLU A 95 -6.17 7.11 -1.67
C GLU A 95 -4.79 7.76 -1.56
N LEU A 96 -3.89 7.35 -2.44
CA LEU A 96 -2.50 7.82 -2.53
C LEU A 96 -2.41 8.86 -3.64
N PHE A 97 -2.03 10.08 -3.29
CA PHE A 97 -2.06 11.21 -4.23
C PHE A 97 -0.68 11.51 -4.81
N THR A 98 -0.64 11.80 -6.11
CA THR A 98 0.48 12.40 -6.83
C THR A 98 -0.03 13.65 -7.58
N PRO A 99 0.86 14.48 -8.16
CA PRO A 99 0.43 15.63 -8.94
C PRO A 99 -0.45 15.28 -10.15
N ASP A 100 -0.23 14.12 -10.78
CA ASP A 100 -0.84 13.78 -12.06
C ASP A 100 -1.98 12.74 -11.93
N PHE A 101 -1.93 11.89 -10.90
CA PHE A 101 -2.87 10.80 -10.70
C PHE A 101 -3.01 10.42 -9.22
N SER A 102 -4.06 9.67 -8.88
CA SER A 102 -4.20 9.01 -7.58
C SER A 102 -4.33 7.50 -7.73
N ILE A 103 -3.98 6.77 -6.68
CA ILE A 103 -4.21 5.32 -6.57
C ILE A 103 -5.08 5.07 -5.35
N ARG A 104 -6.26 4.49 -5.56
CA ARG A 104 -7.08 3.93 -4.49
C ARG A 104 -6.66 2.49 -4.21
N ILE A 105 -6.55 2.15 -2.93
CA ILE A 105 -6.19 0.83 -2.43
C ILE A 105 -7.29 0.38 -1.48
N TYR A 106 -7.95 -0.72 -1.83
CA TYR A 106 -8.99 -1.37 -1.05
C TYR A 106 -8.40 -2.65 -0.44
N PRO A 107 -8.25 -2.73 0.89
CA PRO A 107 -7.87 -3.98 1.56
C PRO A 107 -8.88 -5.09 1.24
N LEU A 108 -8.38 -6.30 0.99
CA LEU A 108 -9.21 -7.49 0.78
C LEU A 108 -9.06 -8.40 2.00
N ASP A 109 -10.16 -8.63 2.72
CA ASP A 109 -10.23 -9.64 3.78
C ASP A 109 -10.04 -11.02 3.18
N THR A 110 -8.90 -11.66 3.46
CA THR A 110 -8.62 -12.97 2.87
C THR A 110 -7.78 -13.85 3.78
N GLU A 111 -8.46 -14.66 4.61
CA GLU A 111 -7.83 -15.83 5.24
C GLU A 111 -7.40 -16.86 4.16
N ASP A 112 -8.12 -16.95 3.04
CA ASP A 112 -7.87 -17.97 2.00
C ASP A 112 -6.78 -17.58 0.98
N LYS A 113 -6.64 -16.31 0.61
CA LYS A 113 -5.62 -15.89 -0.39
C LYS A 113 -4.20 -15.95 0.17
N GLU A 114 -4.00 -15.81 1.48
CA GLU A 114 -2.68 -15.98 2.11
C GLU A 114 -2.15 -17.41 1.97
N VAL A 115 -2.99 -18.41 2.22
CA VAL A 115 -2.63 -19.82 2.11
C VAL A 115 -2.26 -20.16 0.66
N GLN A 116 -3.07 -19.72 -0.30
CA GLN A 116 -2.84 -19.99 -1.71
C GLN A 116 -1.52 -19.36 -2.23
N TRP A 117 -1.19 -18.14 -1.79
CA TRP A 117 0.08 -17.49 -2.15
C TRP A 117 1.32 -18.15 -1.56
N GLN A 118 1.22 -18.69 -0.34
CA GLN A 118 2.32 -19.45 0.24
C GLN A 118 2.65 -20.67 -0.62
N MET A 119 1.62 -21.36 -1.10
CA MET A 119 1.78 -22.50 -2.01
C MET A 119 2.42 -22.08 -3.35
N ASP A 120 1.96 -21.00 -3.97
CA ASP A 120 2.52 -20.49 -5.23
C ASP A 120 3.98 -20.03 -5.06
N THR A 121 4.33 -19.42 -3.92
CA THR A 121 5.71 -18.96 -3.66
C THR A 121 6.67 -20.12 -3.39
N ILE A 122 6.19 -21.19 -2.74
CA ILE A 122 6.97 -22.42 -2.55
C ILE A 122 7.20 -23.09 -3.92
N SER A 123 6.15 -23.20 -4.75
CA SER A 123 6.26 -23.72 -6.11
C SER A 123 7.25 -22.94 -6.97
N ASP A 124 7.23 -21.59 -6.90
CA ASP A 124 8.20 -20.76 -7.63
C ASP A 124 9.63 -21.06 -7.16
N LYS A 125 9.88 -21.24 -5.85
CA LYS A 125 11.22 -21.54 -5.32
C LYS A 125 11.73 -22.92 -5.70
N ASP A 126 10.88 -23.94 -5.66
CA ASP A 126 11.24 -25.32 -6.01
C ASP A 126 11.65 -25.44 -7.49
N LEU A 127 11.14 -24.57 -8.35
CA LEU A 127 11.53 -24.49 -9.77
C LEU A 127 12.93 -23.87 -9.98
N PHE A 128 13.42 -23.03 -9.07
CA PHE A 128 14.74 -22.39 -9.18
C PHE A 128 15.87 -23.15 -8.45
N GLU A 129 15.55 -24.10 -7.56
CA GLU A 129 16.54 -24.92 -6.85
C GLU A 129 16.89 -26.23 -7.60
N GLY A 130 16.22 -26.54 -8.71
CA GLY A 130 16.41 -27.78 -9.49
C GLY A 130 17.41 -27.72 -10.66
N GLU A 131 18.08 -26.59 -10.93
CA GLU A 131 19.02 -26.43 -12.06
C GLU A 131 20.48 -26.16 -11.64
N GLN A 132 20.94 -26.66 -10.49
CA GLN A 132 22.37 -26.71 -10.18
C GLN A 132 22.78 -28.12 -9.76
N GLU A 133 23.05 -28.98 -10.75
CA GLU A 133 24.05 -30.06 -10.67
C GLU A 133 24.11 -30.77 -12.04
N GLU A 134 25.04 -30.35 -12.91
CA GLU A 134 25.74 -31.26 -13.84
C GLU A 134 27.15 -30.68 -14.09
N ASP A 135 28.14 -31.20 -13.36
CA ASP A 135 29.57 -31.19 -13.74
C ASP A 135 29.87 -32.42 -14.62
#